data_AF-A0A953AQ30-F1
#
_entry.id   AF-A0A953AQ30-F1
#
_cell.length_a   1.000
_cell.length_b   1.000
_cell.length_c   1.000
_cell.angle_alpha   90.00
_cell.angle_beta   90.00
_cell.angle_gamma   90.00
#
_symmetry.space_group_name_H-M   'P 1'
#
loop_
_entity.id
_entity.type
_entity.pdbx_description
1 polymer ?
#
loop_
_entity_poly.entity_id
_entity_poly.type
_entity_poly.pdbx_seq_one_letter_code
_entity_poly.pdbx_strand_id
1 'polypeptide(L)'
;MLPVIVVLGAILIISWLVSRAGELFFVSICDGRVLVVRGRIPQGLLNDFADVVRKPPVRRGSIRAVKTIQGGQLIARGVDEFREQRLRNIFRLYPLSNLRAQPPGPDRRTLGQLLGIAWLAWLLDRSGE
;
A
#
# COMPACT_ATOMS: atom_id res chain seq x y z
N MET A 1 -12.74 35.77 7.83
CA MET A 1 -12.25 34.53 8.44
C MET A 1 -12.97 33.28 7.95
N LEU A 2 -14.32 33.23 8.01
CA LEU A 2 -15.13 32.10 7.52
C LEU A 2 -14.79 31.60 6.09
N PRO A 3 -14.65 32.46 5.06
CA PRO A 3 -14.37 31.99 3.70
C PRO A 3 -12.97 31.35 3.57
N VAL A 4 -11.99 31.83 4.34
CA VAL A 4 -10.62 31.28 4.33
C VAL A 4 -10.59 29.88 4.92
N ILE A 5 -11.35 29.64 6.00
CA ILE A 5 -11.45 28.32 6.63
C ILE A 5 -12.12 27.31 5.70
N VAL A 6 -13.19 27.72 5.00
CA VAL A 6 -13.88 26.85 4.03
C VAL A 6 -12.97 26.47 2.87
N VAL A 7 -12.20 27.42 2.33
CA VAL A 7 -11.24 27.17 1.25
C VAL A 7 -10.12 26.22 1.71
N LEU A 8 -9.54 26.45 2.90
CA LEU A 8 -8.52 25.55 3.46
C LEU A 8 -9.06 24.13 3.71
N GLY A 9 -10.28 24.02 4.24
CA GLY A 9 -10.95 22.75 4.44
C GLY A 9 -11.21 22.00 3.12
N ALA A 10 -11.67 22.70 2.08
CA ALA A 10 -11.87 22.13 0.76
C ALA A 10 -10.56 21.64 0.14
N ILE A 11 -9.47 22.41 0.25
CA ILE A 11 -8.14 22.02 -0.24
C ILE A 11 -7.64 20.75 0.48
N LEU A 12 -7.81 20.66 1.80
CA LEU A 12 -7.46 19.47 2.58
C LEU A 12 -8.26 18.24 2.14
N ILE A 13 -9.58 18.38 1.96
CA ILE A 13 -10.47 17.29 1.53
C ILE A 13 -10.12 16.82 0.12
N ILE A 14 -9.91 17.76 -0.82
CA ILE A 14 -9.53 17.46 -2.20
C ILE A 14 -8.15 16.79 -2.23
N SER A 15 -7.18 17.31 -1.48
CA SER A 15 -5.84 16.71 -1.37
C SER A 15 -5.88 15.28 -0.83
N TRP A 16 -6.73 15.03 0.17
CA TRP A 16 -6.95 13.69 0.72
C TRP A 16 -7.62 12.74 -0.29
N LEU A 17 -8.62 13.21 -1.03
CA LEU A 17 -9.30 12.46 -2.09
C LEU A 17 -8.35 12.12 -3.25
N VAL A 18 -7.55 13.09 -3.72
CA VAL A 18 -6.57 12.92 -4.80
C VAL A 18 -5.47 11.95 -4.38
N SER A 19 -5.00 12.06 -3.13
CA SER A 19 -4.05 11.11 -2.55
C SER A 19 -4.59 9.68 -2.55
N ARG A 20 -5.91 9.50 -2.47
CA ARG A 20 -6.59 8.20 -2.52
C ARG A 20 -6.84 7.71 -3.94
N ALA A 21 -7.11 8.61 -4.89
CA ALA A 21 -7.37 8.28 -6.28
C ALA A 21 -6.10 7.88 -7.06
N GLY A 22 -4.93 8.34 -6.61
CA GLY A 22 -3.64 7.98 -7.21
C GLY A 22 -3.05 6.66 -6.68
N GLU A 23 -3.65 6.02 -5.69
CA GLU A 23 -3.05 4.87 -5.02
C GLU A 23 -3.32 3.57 -5.81
N LEU A 24 -2.25 2.91 -6.26
CA LEU A 24 -2.31 1.64 -7.00
C LEU A 24 -2.58 0.47 -6.04
N PHE A 25 -1.85 0.44 -4.92
CA PHE A 25 -2.07 -0.53 -3.85
C PHE A 25 -1.48 -0.03 -2.52
N PHE A 26 -2.01 -0.59 -1.43
CA PHE A 26 -1.54 -0.42 -0.07
C PHE A 26 -1.35 -1.80 0.58
N VAL A 27 -0.14 -2.06 1.07
CA VAL A 27 0.25 -3.30 1.72
C VAL A 27 0.76 -2.97 3.12
N SER A 28 0.21 -3.63 4.14
CA SER A 28 0.71 -3.55 5.51
C SER A 28 1.75 -4.64 5.74
N ILE A 29 2.81 -4.33 6.49
CA ILE A 29 3.83 -5.28 6.90
C ILE A 29 3.71 -5.49 8.42
N CYS A 30 3.63 -6.75 8.84
CA CYS A 30 3.70 -7.12 10.24
C CYS A 30 4.49 -8.41 10.40
N ASP A 31 5.52 -8.38 11.24
CA ASP A 31 6.37 -9.51 11.61
C ASP A 31 6.86 -10.34 10.39
N GLY A 32 7.36 -9.62 9.38
CA GLY A 32 7.85 -10.21 8.13
C GLY A 32 6.77 -10.81 7.23
N ARG A 33 5.48 -10.55 7.49
CA ARG A 33 4.36 -10.89 6.62
C ARG A 33 3.84 -9.64 5.93
N VAL A 34 3.33 -9.82 4.71
CA VAL A 34 2.71 -8.76 3.92
C VAL A 34 1.21 -9.03 3.77
N LEU A 35 0.41 -7.98 3.96
CA LEU A 35 -1.04 -8.04 3.85
C LEU A 35 -1.53 -6.94 2.91
N VAL A 36 -2.19 -7.33 1.81
CA VAL A 36 -2.78 -6.37 0.88
C VAL A 36 -4.05 -5.81 1.52
N VAL A 37 -4.00 -4.55 1.92
CA VAL A 37 -5.13 -3.85 2.54
C VAL A 37 -6.00 -3.20 1.47
N ARG A 38 -5.39 -2.64 0.41
CA ARG A 38 -6.11 -1.97 -0.69
C ARG A 38 -5.41 -2.15 -2.03
N GLY A 39 -6.19 -2.03 -3.10
CA GLY A 39 -5.71 -2.07 -4.48
C GLY A 39 -5.41 -3.47 -4.97
N ARG A 40 -4.77 -3.55 -6.14
CA ARG A 40 -4.40 -4.82 -6.79
C ARG A 40 -2.90 -4.88 -6.96
N ILE A 41 -2.33 -6.01 -6.57
CA ILE A 41 -0.90 -6.28 -6.69
C ILE A 41 -0.72 -7.67 -7.30
N PRO A 42 0.14 -7.83 -8.32
CA PRO A 42 0.50 -9.13 -8.83
C PRO A 42 1.07 -10.03 -7.73
N GLN A 43 0.67 -11.30 -7.72
CA GLN A 43 1.14 -12.26 -6.72
C GLN A 43 2.67 -12.40 -6.72
N GLY A 44 3.31 -12.36 -7.90
CA GLY A 44 4.78 -12.35 -7.99
C GLY A 44 5.41 -11.17 -7.24
N LEU A 45 4.89 -9.96 -7.47
CA LEU A 45 5.36 -8.75 -6.79
C LEU A 45 5.10 -8.81 -5.26
N LEU A 46 3.96 -9.35 -4.85
CA LEU A 46 3.65 -9.54 -3.44
C LEU A 46 4.61 -10.54 -2.77
N ASN A 47 4.95 -11.63 -3.45
CA ASN A 47 5.91 -12.63 -2.97
C ASN A 47 7.31 -12.04 -2.87
N ASP A 48 7.75 -11.27 -3.88
CA ASP A 48 9.04 -10.59 -3.86
C ASP A 48 9.13 -9.60 -2.68
N PHE A 49 8.04 -8.87 -2.40
CA PHE A 49 7.96 -8.01 -1.22
C PHE A 49 8.01 -8.81 0.08
N ALA A 50 7.28 -9.93 0.17
CA ALA A 50 7.31 -10.83 1.32
C ALA A 50 8.74 -11.31 1.61
N ASP A 51 9.49 -11.70 0.58
CA ASP A 51 10.86 -12.17 0.74
C ASP A 51 11.81 -11.11 1.28
N VAL A 52 11.65 -9.84 0.85
CA VAL A 52 12.46 -8.73 1.37
C VAL A 52 12.17 -8.45 2.85
N VAL A 53 10.91 -8.53 3.27
CA VAL A 53 10.52 -8.19 4.65
C VAL A 53 10.67 -9.37 5.61
N ARG A 54 10.85 -10.60 5.13
CA ARG A 54 10.91 -11.82 5.95
C ARG A 54 12.22 -12.01 6.69
N LYS A 55 13.37 -11.62 6.12
CA LYS A 55 14.70 -11.89 6.70
C LYS A 55 15.65 -10.68 6.60
N PRO A 56 16.04 -10.07 7.75
CA PRO A 56 15.40 -10.17 9.06
C PRO A 56 13.90 -9.82 8.99
N PRO A 57 13.05 -10.26 9.93
CA PRO A 57 11.64 -9.89 9.92
C PRO A 57 11.47 -8.39 10.21
N VAL A 58 10.80 -7.68 9.31
CA VAL A 58 10.34 -6.32 9.56
C VAL A 58 9.17 -6.41 10.54
N ARG A 59 9.37 -5.89 11.75
CA ARG A 59 8.34 -5.96 12.80
C ARG A 59 7.05 -5.26 12.38
N ARG A 60 7.17 -4.06 11.81
CA ARG A 60 6.02 -3.27 11.40
C ARG A 60 6.36 -2.27 10.31
N GLY A 61 5.51 -2.16 9.30
CA GLY A 61 5.68 -1.19 8.24
C GLY A 61 4.49 -1.13 7.29
N SER A 62 4.62 -0.31 6.26
CA SER A 62 3.63 -0.20 5.19
C SER A 62 4.31 0.08 3.87
N ILE A 63 3.78 -0.47 2.79
CA ILE A 63 4.21 -0.22 1.42
C ILE A 63 3.02 0.34 0.65
N ARG A 64 3.23 1.51 0.06
CA ARG A 64 2.23 2.24 -0.70
C ARG A 64 2.76 2.51 -2.10
N ALA A 65 2.00 2.10 -3.12
CA ALA A 65 2.31 2.47 -4.49
C ALA A 65 1.35 3.57 -4.95
N VAL A 66 1.89 4.70 -5.41
CA VAL A 66 1.12 5.82 -5.96
C VAL A 66 1.48 6.04 -7.43
N LYS A 67 0.50 6.43 -8.23
CA LYS A 67 0.68 6.79 -9.62
C LYS A 67 1.23 8.22 -9.69
N THR A 68 2.32 8.41 -10.42
CA THR A 68 2.92 9.71 -10.73
C THR A 68 2.89 9.96 -12.24
N ILE A 69 3.28 11.17 -12.65
CA ILE A 69 3.38 11.59 -14.05
C ILE A 69 4.44 10.78 -14.82
N GLN A 70 5.52 10.35 -14.15
CA GLN A 70 6.65 9.62 -14.75
C GLN A 70 6.59 8.10 -14.56
N GLY A 71 5.57 7.58 -13.86
CA GLY A 71 5.45 6.16 -13.56
C GLY A 71 4.79 5.90 -12.20
N GLY A 72 4.82 4.66 -11.73
CA GLY A 72 4.46 4.36 -10.34
C GLY A 72 5.60 4.77 -9.41
N GLN A 73 5.28 5.24 -8.22
CA GLN A 73 6.24 5.46 -7.14
C GLN A 73 5.88 4.59 -5.94
N LEU A 74 6.88 3.94 -5.38
CA LEU A 74 6.75 3.14 -4.16
C LEU A 74 7.25 3.96 -2.96
N ILE A 75 6.40 4.05 -1.94
CA ILE A 75 6.67 4.67 -0.65
C ILE A 75 6.60 3.57 0.39
N ALA A 76 7.70 3.28 1.08
CA ALA A 76 7.69 2.35 2.20
C ALA A 76 7.93 3.10 3.52
N ARG A 77 7.32 2.64 4.60
CA ARG A 77 7.49 3.18 5.97
C ARG A 77 7.69 2.04 6.95
N GLY A 78 8.45 2.26 8.02
CA GLY A 78 8.77 1.23 9.01
C GLY A 78 9.75 0.16 8.52
N VAL A 79 10.43 0.41 7.41
CA VAL A 79 11.49 -0.42 6.83
C VAL A 79 12.78 0.38 6.82
N ASP A 80 13.92 -0.29 6.95
CA ASP A 80 15.23 0.34 6.81
C ASP A 80 15.48 0.79 5.36
N GLU A 81 16.39 1.74 5.19
CA GLU A 81 16.68 2.37 3.90
C GLU A 81 17.17 1.39 2.83
N PHE A 82 17.93 0.36 3.23
CA PHE A 82 18.40 -0.68 2.31
C PHE A 82 17.23 -1.52 1.77
N ARG A 83 16.33 -1.96 2.64
CA ARG A 83 15.11 -2.66 2.22
C ARG A 83 14.19 -1.77 1.41
N GLU A 84 14.04 -0.50 1.78
CA GLU A 84 13.23 0.46 1.02
C GLU A 84 13.73 0.59 -0.42
N GLN A 85 15.05 0.71 -0.59
CA GLN A 85 15.66 0.77 -1.91
C GLN A 85 15.48 -0.54 -2.69
N ARG A 86 15.59 -1.69 -2.01
CA ARG A 86 15.33 -3.00 -2.62
C ARG A 86 13.88 -3.15 -3.08
N LEU A 87 12.92 -2.74 -2.27
CA LEU A 87 11.49 -2.73 -2.61
C LEU A 87 11.22 -1.82 -3.82
N ARG A 88 11.85 -0.63 -3.88
CA ARG A 88 11.79 0.25 -5.05
C ARG A 88 12.35 -0.41 -6.31
N ASN A 89 13.49 -1.08 -6.20
CA ASN A 89 14.12 -1.77 -7.33
C ASN A 89 13.21 -2.88 -7.87
N ILE A 90 12.65 -3.71 -6.98
CA ILE A 90 11.69 -4.75 -7.35
C ILE A 90 10.49 -4.11 -8.05
N PHE A 91 9.91 -3.06 -7.48
CA PHE A 91 8.73 -2.40 -8.06
C PHE A 91 9.00 -1.85 -9.47
N ARG A 92 10.21 -1.33 -9.74
CA ARG A 92 10.59 -0.85 -11.09
C ARG A 92 10.65 -1.96 -12.15
N LEU A 93 10.84 -3.22 -11.76
CA LEU A 93 10.85 -4.37 -12.67
C LEU A 93 9.44 -4.75 -13.15
N TYR A 94 8.38 -4.28 -12.47
CA TYR A 94 7.00 -4.57 -12.82
C TYR A 94 6.37 -3.40 -13.60
N PRO A 95 6.10 -3.56 -14.90
CA PRO A 95 5.50 -2.48 -15.69
C PRO A 95 4.06 -2.19 -15.24
N LEU A 96 3.68 -0.91 -15.23
CA LEU A 96 2.34 -0.42 -14.86
C LEU A 96 1.19 -1.10 -15.63
N SER A 97 1.46 -1.54 -16.86
CA SER A 97 0.53 -2.32 -17.69
C SER A 97 0.16 -3.66 -17.03
N ASN A 98 1.10 -4.35 -16.38
CA ASN A 98 0.84 -5.61 -15.68
C ASN A 98 0.08 -5.40 -14.36
N LEU A 99 0.20 -4.22 -13.74
CA LEU A 99 -0.60 -3.87 -12.56
C LEU A 99 -2.08 -3.65 -12.92
N ARG A 100 -2.38 -3.20 -14.15
CA ARG A 100 -3.76 -2.98 -14.64
C ARG A 100 -4.38 -4.18 -15.35
N ALA A 101 -3.57 -4.95 -16.08
CA ALA A 101 -4.04 -6.03 -16.95
C ALA A 101 -4.46 -7.30 -16.20
N GLN A 102 -4.25 -7.37 -14.88
CA GLN A 102 -4.60 -8.56 -14.13
C GLN A 102 -6.13 -8.68 -14.05
N PRO A 103 -6.73 -9.73 -14.66
CA PRO A 103 -8.16 -10.01 -14.51
C PRO A 103 -8.47 -10.12 -13.03
N PRO A 104 -9.68 -9.79 -12.56
CA PRO A 104 -10.08 -10.10 -11.20
C PRO A 104 -9.87 -11.61 -10.99
N GLY A 105 -8.78 -11.98 -10.31
CA GLY A 105 -8.62 -13.33 -9.80
C GLY A 105 -9.84 -13.62 -8.95
N PRO A 106 -10.40 -14.85 -8.99
CA PRO A 106 -11.65 -15.15 -8.31
C PRO A 106 -11.53 -14.70 -6.85
N ASP A 107 -12.22 -13.61 -6.51
CA ASP A 107 -12.24 -13.04 -5.17
C ASP A 107 -13.13 -13.94 -4.31
N ARG A 108 -12.63 -15.15 -4.05
CA ARG A 108 -13.21 -16.12 -3.11
C ARG A 108 -12.80 -15.77 -1.68
N ARG A 109 -12.53 -14.50 -1.40
CA ARG A 109 -12.36 -14.06 -0.01
C ARG A 109 -13.74 -14.05 0.60
N THR A 110 -13.99 -15.01 1.48
CA THR A 110 -15.25 -15.05 2.23
C THR A 110 -15.38 -13.77 3.05
N LEU A 111 -16.61 -13.33 3.33
CA LEU A 111 -16.87 -12.15 4.17
C LEU A 111 -16.10 -12.20 5.49
N GLY A 112 -15.93 -13.40 6.07
CA GLY A 112 -15.10 -13.61 7.27
C GLY A 112 -13.60 -13.34 7.04
N GLN A 113 -13.05 -13.67 5.86
CA GLN A 113 -11.68 -13.32 5.50
C GLN A 113 -11.54 -11.82 5.23
N LEU A 114 -12.53 -11.18 4.58
CA LEU A 114 -12.53 -9.73 4.38
C LEU A 114 -12.60 -8.98 5.71
N LEU A 115 -13.48 -9.42 6.62
CA LEU A 115 -13.59 -8.86 7.97
C LEU A 115 -12.35 -9.15 8.82
N GLY A 116 -11.75 -10.34 8.70
CA GLY A 116 -10.50 -10.68 9.39
C GLY A 116 -9.31 -9.86 8.88
N ILE A 117 -9.21 -9.65 7.57
CA ILE A 117 -8.18 -8.79 6.96
C ILE A 117 -8.42 -7.32 7.36
N ALA A 118 -9.67 -6.85 7.35
CA ALA A 118 -10.01 -5.50 7.77
C ALA A 118 -9.76 -5.27 9.26
N TRP A 119 -10.06 -6.27 10.11
CA TRP A 119 -9.79 -6.25 11.54
C TRP A 119 -8.29 -6.28 11.83
N LEU A 120 -7.51 -7.14 11.14
CA LEU A 120 -6.05 -7.15 11.24
C LEU A 120 -5.46 -5.82 10.74
N ALA A 121 -5.93 -5.30 9.61
CA ALA A 121 -5.47 -4.01 9.09
C ALA A 121 -5.78 -2.87 10.05
N TRP A 122 -6.95 -2.87 10.68
CA TRP A 122 -7.34 -1.89 11.69
C TRP A 122 -6.53 -2.04 12.99
N LEU A 123 -6.31 -3.26 13.48
CA LEU A 123 -5.47 -3.53 14.65
C LEU A 123 -4.03 -3.07 14.41
N LEU A 124 -3.54 -3.24 13.18
CA LEU A 124 -2.22 -2.81 12.71
C LEU A 124 -2.14 -1.30 12.41
N ASP A 125 -3.25 -0.59 12.28
CA ASP A 125 -3.31 0.87 12.13
C ASP A 125 -3.42 1.58 13.50
N ARG A 126 -4.12 0.98 14.47
CA ARG A 126 -4.49 1.62 15.75
C ARG A 126 -3.41 1.63 16.84
N SER A 127 -2.39 0.80 16.74
CA SER A 127 -1.30 0.75 17.74
C SER A 127 -0.09 1.62 17.35
N GLY A 128 -0.36 2.70 16.61
CA GLY A 128 0.57 3.77 16.27
C GLY A 128 0.35 5.06 17.09
N GLU A 129 -0.41 4.98 18.18
CA GLU A 129 -0.40 5.97 19.28
C GLU A 129 0.51 5.48 20.41
#